data_AF-A0A811LMQ1-F1
#
_entry.id   AF-A0A811LMQ1-F1
#
_cell.length_a   1.000
_cell.length_b   1.000
_cell.length_c   1.000
_cell.angle_alpha   90.00
_cell.angle_beta   90.00
_cell.angle_gamma   90.00
#
_symmetry.space_group_name_H-M   'P 1'
#
loop_
_entity.id
_entity.type
_entity.pdbx_description
1 polymer ?
#
loop_
_entity_poly.entity_id
_entity_poly.type
_entity_poly.pdbx_seq_one_letter_code
_entity_poly.pdbx_strand_id
1 'polypeptide(L)'
;MPDTSCLWRRNYRNPKNSEYVRVVLLIIFVIYVMSKIVDVIGLVYPQEEPYPEAVNGMDGMNIVAKECSATTNVCYNVVDYSTDTLGLKVNRVIYLNGMEKEVDTMVSLIPLPGRTFHDSDTRFWPVNHTIVQSQYVALICIAPFVVGSVPSRNVKESNSSVLMVGLGGGSADMFYHTVRPNWNITVYEIDATVVDLAKRWFGVIEDETRRTIVQDGVVAIKEAAERDLKYDVVVIDACDEDDTLPCPAKPFLDVQLLNNVKKILSLRGCVVFNVLTLKNSDQNENQVQQKLLNVFPTCISLRPDQETNVIFVCLPYSLQQSNVEHTKQLWESEAASLMNRFQFQFQTSINVVRS
;
A
#
# COMPACT_ATOMS: atom_id res chain seq x y z
N MET A 1 9.04 78.01 -50.65
CA MET A 1 9.15 76.71 -51.34
C MET A 1 10.40 76.00 -50.82
N PRO A 2 10.38 74.72 -50.40
CA PRO A 2 9.33 73.96 -49.71
C PRO A 2 9.81 73.34 -48.36
N ASP A 3 8.85 72.73 -47.65
CA ASP A 3 8.88 72.10 -46.31
C ASP A 3 10.05 71.15 -45.97
N THR A 4 10.60 71.30 -44.76
CA THR A 4 11.52 70.34 -44.12
C THR A 4 10.82 69.45 -43.08
N SER A 5 9.57 69.06 -43.33
CA SER A 5 8.80 68.17 -42.45
C SER A 5 8.62 66.77 -43.05
N CYS A 6 9.67 66.02 -43.42
CA CYS A 6 9.48 64.60 -43.76
C CYS A 6 10.76 63.74 -43.86
N LEU A 7 11.48 63.50 -42.76
CA LEU A 7 12.50 62.43 -42.72
C LEU A 7 12.39 61.46 -41.53
N TRP A 8 11.49 61.71 -40.57
CA TRP A 8 11.31 60.82 -39.40
C TRP A 8 10.09 59.89 -39.46
N ARG A 9 9.32 59.89 -40.56
CA ARG A 9 8.12 59.01 -40.74
C ARG A 9 8.25 58.02 -41.90
N ARG A 10 9.37 57.30 -42.03
CA ARG A 10 9.48 56.28 -43.09
C ARG A 10 10.10 54.93 -42.74
N ASN A 11 10.27 54.60 -41.45
CA ASN A 11 10.71 53.24 -41.06
C ASN A 11 9.80 52.49 -40.07
N TYR A 12 8.65 53.06 -39.67
CA TYR A 12 7.65 52.34 -38.87
C TYR A 12 6.45 51.98 -39.74
N ARG A 13 6.57 50.89 -40.51
CA ARG A 13 5.50 49.99 -40.99
C ARG A 13 6.06 49.08 -42.07
N ASN A 14 6.84 48.07 -41.65
CA ASN A 14 7.04 46.88 -42.46
C ASN A 14 6.55 45.67 -41.64
N PRO A 15 5.40 45.06 -41.95
CA PRO A 15 4.76 44.03 -41.13
C PRO A 15 5.64 42.77 -40.95
N LYS A 16 6.57 42.51 -41.88
CA LYS A 16 7.53 41.39 -41.77
C LYS A 16 8.54 41.54 -40.62
N ASN A 17 8.94 42.76 -40.27
CA ASN A 17 9.86 42.99 -39.13
C ASN A 17 9.15 42.80 -37.78
N SER A 18 7.85 43.08 -37.70
CA SER A 18 7.07 42.87 -36.47
C SER A 18 6.87 41.39 -36.16
N GLU A 19 6.78 40.55 -37.18
CA GLU A 19 6.63 39.10 -37.03
C GLU A 19 7.95 38.46 -36.60
N TYR A 20 9.06 38.88 -37.21
CA TYR A 20 10.40 38.44 -36.83
C TYR A 20 10.74 38.79 -35.37
N VAL A 21 10.43 40.01 -34.93
CA VAL A 21 10.64 40.43 -33.53
C VAL A 21 9.78 39.62 -32.56
N ARG A 22 8.53 39.27 -32.94
CA ARG A 22 7.68 38.41 -32.11
C ARG A 22 8.23 36.99 -31.99
N VAL A 23 8.72 36.40 -33.07
CA VAL A 23 9.32 35.06 -33.06
C VAL A 23 10.58 35.04 -32.20
N VAL A 24 11.44 36.05 -32.31
CA VAL A 24 12.66 36.16 -31.50
C VAL A 24 12.33 36.31 -30.02
N LEU A 25 11.37 37.15 -29.65
CA LEU A 25 10.93 37.30 -28.26
C LEU A 25 10.33 36.01 -27.70
N LEU A 26 9.61 35.23 -28.52
CA LEU A 26 9.02 33.96 -28.12
C LEU A 26 10.08 32.88 -27.90
N ILE A 27 11.12 32.84 -28.74
CA ILE A 27 12.27 31.94 -28.56
C ILE A 27 13.04 32.31 -27.28
N ILE A 28 13.30 33.59 -27.03
CA ILE A 28 13.96 34.06 -25.81
C ILE A 28 13.15 33.68 -24.57
N PHE A 29 11.82 33.84 -24.62
CA PHE A 29 10.92 33.45 -23.54
C PHE A 29 10.95 31.94 -23.28
N VAL A 30 10.92 31.11 -24.33
CA VAL A 30 11.04 29.64 -24.19
C VAL A 30 12.39 29.25 -23.60
N ILE A 31 13.50 29.84 -24.05
CA ILE A 31 14.83 29.58 -23.49
C ILE A 31 14.89 29.98 -22.01
N TYR A 32 14.32 31.13 -21.65
CA TYR A 32 14.26 31.59 -20.27
C TYR A 32 13.43 30.64 -19.37
N VAL A 33 12.27 30.20 -19.84
CA VAL A 33 11.42 29.24 -19.12
C VAL A 33 12.13 27.88 -18.98
N MET A 34 12.78 27.38 -20.04
CA MET A 34 13.55 26.14 -19.98
C MET A 34 14.75 26.26 -19.02
N SER A 35 15.44 27.40 -19.00
CA SER A 35 16.51 27.67 -18.03
C SER A 35 15.99 27.67 -16.60
N LYS A 36 14.81 28.25 -16.34
CA LYS A 36 14.20 28.25 -15.01
C LYS A 36 13.70 26.87 -14.59
N ILE A 37 13.22 26.06 -15.54
CA ILE A 37 12.86 24.66 -15.29
C ILE A 37 14.10 23.84 -14.94
N VAL A 38 15.22 24.03 -15.65
CA VAL A 38 16.50 23.37 -15.33
C VAL A 38 17.03 23.82 -13.96
N ASP A 39 16.92 25.11 -13.61
CA ASP A 39 17.29 25.62 -12.28
C ASP A 39 16.42 24.99 -11.17
N VAL A 40 15.12 24.81 -11.41
CA VAL A 40 14.18 24.20 -10.45
C VAL A 40 14.41 22.69 -10.32
N ILE A 41 14.68 21.98 -11.43
CA ILE A 41 15.01 20.55 -11.40
C ILE A 41 16.37 20.33 -10.73
N GLY A 42 17.35 21.21 -10.97
CA GLY A 42 18.68 21.14 -10.36
C GLY A 42 18.71 21.45 -8.85
N LEU A 43 17.71 22.14 -8.32
CA LEU A 43 17.61 22.50 -6.89
C LEU A 43 16.86 21.48 -6.02
N VAL A 44 16.28 20.42 -6.61
CA VAL A 44 15.49 19.39 -5.89
C VAL A 44 16.17 18.02 -5.88
N TYR A 45 17.40 17.90 -6.38
CA TYR A 45 18.22 16.70 -6.13
C TYR A 45 19.01 16.89 -4.83
N PRO A 46 18.69 16.17 -3.74
CA PRO A 46 19.56 16.14 -2.58
C PRO A 46 20.94 15.65 -3.01
N GLN A 47 21.99 16.31 -2.53
CA GLN A 47 23.36 15.88 -2.78
C GLN A 47 23.53 14.44 -2.24
N GLU A 48 23.94 13.53 -3.12
CA GLU A 48 24.31 12.16 -2.77
C GLU A 48 25.46 12.21 -1.75
N GLU A 49 25.19 11.84 -0.49
CA GLU A 49 26.28 11.53 0.44
C GLU A 49 26.97 10.24 -0.02
N PRO A 50 28.32 10.16 0.00
CA PRO A 50 29.04 8.97 -0.39
C PRO A 50 28.83 7.86 0.65
N TYR A 51 28.07 6.84 0.28
CA TYR A 51 27.91 5.64 1.10
C TYR A 51 29.03 4.64 0.84
N PRO A 52 29.43 3.85 1.84
CA PRO A 52 30.46 2.84 1.68
C PRO A 52 30.08 1.85 0.56
N GLU A 53 31.08 1.45 -0.22
CA GLU A 53 30.96 0.46 -1.29
C GLU A 53 30.20 -0.78 -0.79
N ALA A 54 29.28 -1.28 -1.62
CA ALA A 54 28.51 -2.48 -1.35
C ALA A 54 29.46 -3.62 -0.98
N VAL A 55 29.46 -4.00 0.30
CA VAL A 55 30.12 -5.23 0.74
C VAL A 55 29.37 -6.36 0.06
N ASN A 56 30.07 -7.21 -0.71
CA ASN A 56 29.50 -8.39 -1.36
C ASN A 56 28.70 -9.22 -0.35
N GLY A 57 27.38 -9.01 -0.36
CA GLY A 57 26.36 -9.89 0.20
C GLY A 57 25.80 -10.78 -0.90
N MET A 58 25.25 -11.92 -0.52
CA MET A 58 24.83 -13.04 -1.38
C MET A 58 24.07 -12.61 -2.66
N ASP A 59 24.44 -13.19 -3.80
CA ASP A 59 23.61 -13.38 -5.00
C ASP A 59 22.79 -12.18 -5.55
N GLY A 60 23.43 -11.05 -5.84
CA GLY A 60 22.81 -10.00 -6.68
C GLY A 60 21.74 -9.13 -6.00
N MET A 61 21.73 -9.10 -4.67
CA MET A 61 20.91 -8.20 -3.86
C MET A 61 21.74 -7.02 -3.30
N ASN A 62 21.14 -5.84 -3.23
CA ASN A 62 21.72 -4.65 -2.59
C ASN A 62 21.14 -4.49 -1.19
N ILE A 63 22.00 -4.45 -0.16
CA ILE A 63 21.55 -4.21 1.22
C ILE A 63 21.24 -2.71 1.40
N VAL A 64 20.02 -2.41 1.82
CA VAL A 64 19.54 -1.04 2.08
C VAL A 64 19.70 -0.66 3.54
N ALA A 65 19.27 -1.53 4.46
CA ALA A 65 19.33 -1.29 5.89
C ALA A 65 19.36 -2.60 6.68
N LYS A 66 19.92 -2.54 7.89
CA LYS A 66 19.87 -3.64 8.87
C LYS A 66 19.62 -3.07 10.25
N GLU A 67 18.49 -3.40 10.85
CA GLU A 67 18.07 -2.82 12.11
C GLU A 67 17.40 -3.85 13.00
N CYS A 68 17.69 -3.78 14.31
CA CYS A 68 17.10 -4.67 15.29
C CYS A 68 16.16 -3.90 16.19
N SER A 69 14.97 -4.45 16.37
CA SER A 69 13.98 -3.89 17.27
C SER A 69 14.37 -4.06 18.72
N ALA A 70 14.27 -2.97 19.48
CA ALA A 70 14.37 -3.03 20.93
C ALA A 70 13.09 -3.59 21.58
N THR A 71 11.97 -3.62 20.86
CA THR A 71 10.66 -4.06 21.35
C THR A 71 10.50 -5.57 21.25
N THR A 72 10.86 -6.14 20.10
CA THR A 72 10.65 -7.55 19.77
C THR A 72 11.95 -8.36 19.77
N ASN A 73 13.12 -7.70 19.78
CA ASN A 73 14.44 -8.31 19.53
C ASN A 73 14.60 -8.94 18.14
N VAL A 74 13.63 -8.72 17.25
CA VAL A 74 13.69 -9.16 15.86
C VAL A 74 14.61 -8.21 15.08
N CYS A 75 15.46 -8.77 14.23
CA CYS A 75 16.31 -8.00 13.34
C CYS A 75 15.81 -8.09 11.90
N TYR A 76 15.67 -6.92 11.27
CA TYR A 76 15.16 -6.71 9.93
C TYR A 76 16.31 -6.38 8.99
N ASN A 77 16.32 -7.02 7.81
CA ASN A 77 17.18 -6.65 6.70
C ASN A 77 16.31 -6.12 5.57
N VAL A 78 16.57 -4.88 5.17
CA VAL A 78 15.97 -4.31 3.97
C VAL A 78 16.95 -4.52 2.83
N VAL A 79 16.48 -5.12 1.75
CA VAL A 79 17.30 -5.34 0.55
C VAL A 79 16.52 -5.03 -0.72
N ASP A 80 17.24 -4.65 -1.75
CA ASP A 80 16.72 -4.46 -3.09
C ASP A 80 17.26 -5.53 -4.03
N TYR A 81 16.43 -6.06 -4.92
CA TYR A 81 16.86 -6.96 -5.98
C TYR A 81 16.08 -6.75 -7.26
N SER A 82 16.72 -7.05 -8.39
CA SER A 82 16.06 -7.03 -9.70
C SER A 82 15.48 -8.40 -10.05
N THR A 83 14.26 -8.41 -10.58
CA THR A 83 13.59 -9.61 -11.12
C THR A 83 13.85 -9.81 -12.61
N ASP A 84 14.47 -8.84 -13.28
CA ASP A 84 14.84 -8.92 -14.68
C ASP A 84 16.33 -8.60 -14.90
N THR A 85 16.88 -9.10 -16.01
CA THR A 85 18.30 -8.93 -16.34
C THR A 85 18.66 -7.50 -16.64
N LEU A 86 17.71 -6.69 -17.12
CA LEU A 86 17.95 -5.28 -17.46
C LEU A 86 17.98 -4.36 -16.23
N GLY A 87 17.57 -4.82 -15.05
CA GLY A 87 17.57 -3.99 -13.85
C GLY A 87 16.44 -2.96 -13.81
N LEU A 88 15.31 -3.24 -14.48
CA LEU A 88 14.18 -2.31 -14.60
C LEU A 88 13.00 -2.70 -13.70
N LYS A 89 12.93 -3.96 -13.24
CA LYS A 89 11.91 -4.45 -12.33
C LYS A 89 12.54 -4.76 -10.97
N VAL A 90 12.61 -3.73 -10.14
CA VAL A 90 13.29 -3.81 -8.85
C VAL A 90 12.27 -3.87 -7.72
N ASN A 91 12.55 -4.75 -6.77
CA ASN A 91 11.76 -4.95 -5.56
C ASN A 91 12.59 -4.58 -4.35
N ARG A 92 11.95 -3.93 -3.39
CA ARG A 92 12.48 -3.74 -2.04
C ARG A 92 11.73 -4.66 -1.07
N VAL A 93 12.49 -5.36 -0.24
CA VAL A 93 11.96 -6.40 0.65
C VAL A 93 12.52 -6.29 2.06
N ILE A 94 11.69 -6.59 3.05
CA ILE A 94 12.10 -6.85 4.43
C ILE A 94 12.23 -8.36 4.66
N TYR A 95 13.40 -8.79 5.12
CA TYR A 95 13.66 -10.13 5.64
C TYR A 95 13.91 -10.10 7.14
N LEU A 96 13.41 -11.10 7.86
CA LEU A 96 13.73 -11.31 9.26
C LEU A 96 15.01 -12.16 9.37
N ASN A 97 15.98 -11.73 10.20
CA ASN A 97 17.21 -12.50 10.44
C ASN A 97 16.87 -13.92 10.93
N GLY A 98 17.43 -14.94 10.26
CA GLY A 98 17.13 -16.35 10.55
C GLY A 98 15.91 -16.91 9.79
N MET A 99 15.13 -16.06 9.12
CA MET A 99 14.04 -16.44 8.21
C MET A 99 14.24 -15.84 6.82
N GLU A 100 15.45 -16.00 6.26
CA GLU A 100 15.85 -15.44 4.96
C GLU A 100 15.01 -15.94 3.77
N LYS A 101 14.14 -16.95 3.98
CA LYS A 101 13.21 -17.49 2.98
C LYS A 101 11.79 -16.94 3.09
N GLU A 102 11.46 -16.22 4.17
CA GLU A 102 10.14 -15.65 4.39
C GLU A 102 10.22 -14.13 4.28
N VAL A 103 9.52 -13.60 3.28
CA VAL A 103 9.41 -12.18 3.02
C VAL A 103 8.32 -11.62 3.91
N ASP A 104 8.68 -10.68 4.79
CA ASP A 104 7.71 -9.99 5.63
C ASP A 104 6.89 -9.00 4.80
N THR A 105 7.58 -8.10 4.07
CA THR A 105 6.93 -7.16 3.14
C THR A 105 7.74 -6.97 1.87
N MET A 106 7.05 -6.76 0.74
CA MET A 106 7.61 -6.45 -0.56
C MET A 106 6.90 -5.27 -1.22
N VAL A 107 7.68 -4.35 -1.82
CA VAL A 107 7.19 -3.24 -2.65
C VAL A 107 7.99 -3.13 -3.95
N SER A 108 7.35 -2.62 -5.00
CA SER A 108 8.02 -2.33 -6.27
C SER A 108 8.64 -0.94 -6.25
N LEU A 109 9.85 -0.79 -6.78
CA LEU A 109 10.52 0.50 -6.97
C LEU A 109 10.35 1.01 -8.41
N ILE A 110 10.28 2.33 -8.56
CA ILE A 110 10.20 3.02 -9.86
C ILE A 110 11.62 3.43 -10.28
N PRO A 111 12.18 2.87 -11.36
CA PRO A 111 13.48 3.29 -11.88
C PRO A 111 13.51 4.78 -12.21
N LEU A 112 14.61 5.45 -11.85
CA LEU A 112 14.85 6.81 -12.31
C LEU A 112 15.04 6.82 -13.85
N PRO A 113 14.67 7.91 -14.54
CA PRO A 113 14.79 7.98 -16.00
C PRO A 113 16.20 7.65 -16.50
N GLY A 114 16.31 6.60 -17.32
CA GLY A 114 17.58 6.15 -17.91
C GLY A 114 18.53 5.43 -16.94
N ARG A 115 18.07 5.08 -15.73
CA ARG A 115 18.82 4.33 -14.73
C ARG A 115 18.27 2.92 -14.56
N THR A 116 19.12 2.04 -14.06
CA THR A 116 18.86 0.63 -13.77
C THR A 116 19.32 0.28 -12.36
N PHE A 117 18.91 -0.90 -11.89
CA PHE A 117 19.40 -1.49 -10.64
C PHE A 117 20.93 -1.57 -10.56
N HIS A 118 21.58 -1.79 -11.70
CA HIS A 118 23.02 -2.09 -11.75
C HIS A 118 23.91 -0.85 -11.76
N ASP A 119 23.38 0.32 -12.15
CA ASP A 119 24.15 1.55 -12.37
C ASP A 119 23.65 2.75 -11.54
N SER A 120 22.76 2.52 -10.56
CA SER A 120 22.25 3.58 -9.71
C SER A 120 21.91 3.10 -8.30
N ASP A 121 21.83 4.06 -7.39
CA ASP A 121 21.44 3.81 -6.01
C ASP A 121 19.92 3.75 -5.86
N THR A 122 19.41 2.55 -5.65
CA THR A 122 17.97 2.25 -5.55
C THR A 122 17.34 2.78 -4.28
N ARG A 123 18.12 3.25 -3.30
CA ARG A 123 17.59 3.90 -2.08
C ARG A 123 16.81 5.17 -2.36
N PHE A 124 17.14 5.85 -3.45
CA PHE A 124 16.48 7.08 -3.89
C PHE A 124 15.32 6.83 -4.88
N TRP A 125 15.05 5.58 -5.23
CA TRP A 125 13.98 5.25 -6.15
C TRP A 125 12.62 5.35 -5.45
N PRO A 126 11.62 6.01 -6.04
CA PRO A 126 10.28 6.06 -5.48
C PRO A 126 9.64 4.67 -5.39
N VAL A 127 8.78 4.47 -4.40
CA VAL A 127 7.99 3.25 -4.26
C VAL A 127 6.70 3.35 -5.07
N ASN A 128 6.30 2.27 -5.74
CA ASN A 128 5.03 2.16 -6.43
C ASN A 128 4.02 1.34 -5.60
N HIS A 129 3.19 2.02 -4.79
CA HIS A 129 2.15 1.38 -3.98
C HIS A 129 0.94 0.89 -4.79
N THR A 130 0.88 1.13 -6.10
CA THR A 130 -0.18 0.55 -6.95
C THR A 130 0.14 -0.88 -7.39
N ILE A 131 1.40 -1.31 -7.27
CA ILE A 131 1.84 -2.67 -7.58
C ILE A 131 1.98 -3.44 -6.27
N VAL A 132 1.04 -4.35 -6.03
CA VAL A 132 1.05 -5.26 -4.88
C VAL A 132 1.52 -6.63 -5.36
N GLN A 133 2.62 -7.14 -4.81
CA GLN A 133 3.25 -8.38 -5.28
C GLN A 133 2.83 -9.62 -4.51
N SER A 134 2.65 -9.50 -3.18
CA SER A 134 2.14 -10.59 -2.36
C SER A 134 0.66 -10.83 -2.64
N GLN A 135 0.30 -12.09 -2.90
CA GLN A 135 -1.07 -12.45 -3.30
C GLN A 135 -2.05 -12.22 -2.14
N TYR A 136 -1.67 -12.57 -0.91
CA TYR A 136 -2.51 -12.36 0.27
C TYR A 136 -2.75 -10.87 0.54
N VAL A 137 -1.72 -10.01 0.39
CA VAL A 137 -1.84 -8.56 0.53
C VAL A 137 -2.78 -8.01 -0.54
N ALA A 138 -2.66 -8.48 -1.78
CA ALA A 138 -3.57 -8.11 -2.85
C ALA A 138 -5.04 -8.49 -2.52
N LEU A 139 -5.26 -9.64 -1.89
CA LEU A 139 -6.59 -10.05 -1.40
C LEU A 139 -7.08 -9.19 -0.23
N ILE A 140 -6.22 -8.80 0.71
CA ILE A 140 -6.55 -7.80 1.74
C ILE A 140 -7.01 -6.50 1.08
N CYS A 141 -6.25 -6.00 0.09
CA CYS A 141 -6.54 -4.78 -0.64
C CYS A 141 -7.90 -4.82 -1.36
N ILE A 142 -8.35 -5.96 -1.88
CA ILE A 142 -9.64 -6.04 -2.59
C ILE A 142 -10.83 -6.45 -1.71
N ALA A 143 -10.58 -7.12 -0.59
CA ALA A 143 -11.60 -7.72 0.27
C ALA A 143 -12.78 -6.76 0.61
N PRO A 144 -12.54 -5.52 1.07
CA PRO A 144 -13.64 -4.61 1.41
C PRO A 144 -14.52 -4.21 0.21
N PHE A 145 -13.93 -4.12 -0.99
CA PHE A 145 -14.66 -3.83 -2.23
C PHE A 145 -15.46 -5.05 -2.68
N VAL A 146 -14.87 -6.25 -2.58
CA VAL A 146 -15.52 -7.52 -2.94
C VAL A 146 -16.81 -7.70 -2.15
N VAL A 147 -16.79 -7.52 -0.82
CA VAL A 147 -17.99 -7.70 0.01
C VAL A 147 -18.96 -6.52 -0.03
N GLY A 148 -18.61 -5.45 -0.73
CA GLY A 148 -19.45 -4.25 -0.86
C GLY A 148 -19.52 -3.39 0.41
N SER A 149 -18.58 -3.55 1.35
CA SER A 149 -18.47 -2.67 2.53
C SER A 149 -18.10 -1.25 2.15
N VAL A 150 -17.36 -1.10 1.05
CA VAL A 150 -16.98 0.18 0.46
C VAL A 150 -17.16 0.15 -1.06
N PRO A 151 -17.42 1.30 -1.72
CA PRO A 151 -17.62 1.32 -3.17
C PRO A 151 -16.36 0.91 -3.95
N SER A 152 -16.50 -0.03 -4.89
CA SER A 152 -15.39 -0.50 -5.72
C SER A 152 -14.90 0.55 -6.72
N ARG A 153 -15.79 1.43 -7.18
CA ARG A 153 -15.42 2.61 -7.96
C ARG A 153 -15.08 3.77 -7.02
N ASN A 154 -14.10 4.58 -7.42
CA ASN A 154 -13.78 5.80 -6.69
C ASN A 154 -14.91 6.81 -6.94
N VAL A 155 -15.74 7.02 -5.92
CA VAL A 155 -16.78 8.05 -5.92
C VAL A 155 -16.22 9.22 -5.14
N LYS A 156 -16.17 10.39 -5.78
CA LYS A 156 -15.47 11.59 -5.29
C LYS A 156 -15.86 12.05 -3.87
N GLU A 157 -17.04 11.62 -3.39
CA GLU A 157 -17.61 11.96 -2.08
C GLU A 157 -17.63 10.79 -1.09
N SER A 158 -17.10 9.62 -1.45
CA SER A 158 -17.10 8.45 -0.57
C SER A 158 -15.89 8.48 0.36
N ASN A 159 -16.08 9.07 1.54
CA ASN A 159 -15.12 8.97 2.64
C ASN A 159 -15.35 7.64 3.39
N SER A 160 -14.27 7.00 3.81
CA SER A 160 -14.35 5.77 4.61
C SER A 160 -13.29 5.80 5.70
N SER A 161 -13.65 5.27 6.87
CA SER A 161 -12.76 5.19 8.02
C SER A 161 -12.16 3.79 8.11
N VAL A 162 -10.84 3.71 8.16
CA VAL A 162 -10.08 2.45 8.13
C VAL A 162 -9.18 2.36 9.36
N LEU A 163 -9.29 1.25 10.10
CA LEU A 163 -8.35 0.87 11.16
C LEU A 163 -7.58 -0.36 10.70
N MET A 164 -6.25 -0.30 10.77
CA MET A 164 -5.39 -1.43 10.44
C MET A 164 -4.48 -1.74 11.61
N VAL A 165 -4.24 -3.03 11.86
CA VAL A 165 -3.30 -3.51 12.85
C VAL A 165 -2.24 -4.33 12.15
N GLY A 166 -0.98 -3.97 12.35
CA GLY A 166 0.17 -4.42 11.57
C GLY A 166 0.45 -3.46 10.42
N LEU A 167 1.66 -2.89 10.40
CA LEU A 167 2.11 -2.03 9.31
C LEU A 167 2.94 -2.81 8.28
N GLY A 168 3.86 -3.66 8.75
CA GLY A 168 4.94 -4.19 7.89
C GLY A 168 5.68 -3.05 7.20
N GLY A 169 5.88 -3.16 5.88
CA GLY A 169 6.37 -2.06 5.03
C GLY A 169 5.28 -1.13 4.49
N GLY A 170 4.01 -1.30 4.89
CA GLY A 170 2.91 -0.42 4.52
C GLY A 170 2.28 -0.68 3.14
N SER A 171 2.39 -1.90 2.61
CA SER A 171 1.88 -2.22 1.26
C SER A 171 0.37 -2.05 1.12
N ALA A 172 -0.42 -2.49 2.11
CA ALA A 172 -1.88 -2.47 2.02
C ALA A 172 -2.49 -1.09 2.32
N ASP A 173 -2.03 -0.41 3.37
CA ASP A 173 -2.55 0.91 3.73
C ASP A 173 -2.13 1.99 2.72
N MET A 174 -0.91 1.92 2.20
CA MET A 174 -0.48 2.83 1.13
C MET A 174 -1.16 2.53 -0.20
N PHE A 175 -1.51 1.27 -0.49
CA PHE A 175 -2.39 0.96 -1.61
C PHE A 175 -3.74 1.67 -1.45
N TYR A 176 -4.39 1.53 -0.30
CA TYR A 176 -5.65 2.24 -0.02
C TYR A 176 -5.50 3.74 -0.16
N HIS A 177 -4.49 4.34 0.47
CA HIS A 177 -4.22 5.76 0.39
C HIS A 177 -4.05 6.23 -1.07
N THR A 178 -3.34 5.45 -1.89
CA THR A 178 -3.11 5.76 -3.30
C THR A 178 -4.40 5.65 -4.14
N VAL A 179 -5.21 4.61 -3.95
CA VAL A 179 -6.43 4.39 -4.75
C VAL A 179 -7.66 5.12 -4.20
N ARG A 180 -7.59 5.62 -2.96
CA ARG A 180 -8.65 6.29 -2.19
C ARG A 180 -8.05 7.38 -1.29
N PRO A 181 -7.57 8.50 -1.87
CA PRO A 181 -6.91 9.56 -1.11
C PRO A 181 -7.81 10.29 -0.09
N ASN A 182 -9.13 10.09 -0.14
CA ASN A 182 -10.08 10.69 0.81
C ASN A 182 -10.45 9.76 1.98
N TRP A 183 -9.86 8.56 2.05
CA TRP A 183 -10.07 7.66 3.18
C TRP A 183 -9.24 8.08 4.39
N ASN A 184 -9.82 7.98 5.59
CA ASN A 184 -9.14 8.25 6.84
C ASN A 184 -8.59 6.93 7.40
N ILE A 185 -7.30 6.69 7.20
CA ILE A 185 -6.61 5.44 7.50
C ILE A 185 -5.74 5.64 8.75
N THR A 186 -5.94 4.79 9.75
CA THR A 186 -5.07 4.73 10.93
C THR A 186 -4.50 3.33 11.05
N VAL A 187 -3.17 3.22 11.00
CA VAL A 187 -2.43 1.97 11.17
C VAL A 187 -1.81 1.93 12.55
N TYR A 188 -1.98 0.83 13.26
CA TYR A 188 -1.37 0.59 14.57
C TYR A 188 -0.28 -0.47 14.41
N GLU A 189 0.94 -0.09 14.77
CA GLU A 189 2.12 -0.96 14.74
C GLU A 189 2.75 -0.98 16.13
N ILE A 190 3.06 -2.16 16.63
CA ILE A 190 3.64 -2.31 17.97
C ILE A 190 5.12 -1.92 17.98
N ASP A 191 5.81 -2.11 16.85
CA ASP A 191 7.25 -1.96 16.74
C ASP A 191 7.68 -0.65 16.07
N ALA A 192 8.26 0.27 16.86
CA ALA A 192 8.79 1.53 16.36
C ALA A 192 9.87 1.37 15.28
N THR A 193 10.65 0.28 15.30
CA THR A 193 11.66 0.00 14.27
C THR A 193 11.00 -0.31 12.93
N VAL A 194 9.90 -1.07 12.93
CA VAL A 194 9.12 -1.34 11.70
C VAL A 194 8.55 -0.03 11.15
N VAL A 195 7.99 0.82 12.00
CA VAL A 195 7.47 2.14 11.58
C VAL A 195 8.56 3.02 10.94
N ASP A 196 9.75 3.05 11.53
CA ASP A 196 10.86 3.84 11.01
C ASP A 196 11.39 3.29 9.67
N LEU A 197 11.55 1.97 9.56
CA LEU A 197 11.94 1.32 8.30
C LEU A 197 10.91 1.58 7.19
N ALA A 198 9.62 1.45 7.49
CA ALA A 198 8.54 1.66 6.54
C ALA A 198 8.53 3.11 5.99
N LYS A 199 8.76 4.10 6.87
CA LYS A 199 8.86 5.52 6.47
C LYS A 199 10.08 5.82 5.63
N ARG A 200 11.26 5.34 6.06
CA ARG A 200 12.52 5.64 5.36
C ARG A 200 12.63 4.92 4.02
N TRP A 201 12.17 3.68 3.94
CA TRP A 201 12.52 2.80 2.82
C TRP A 201 11.31 2.31 2.02
N PHE A 202 10.10 2.29 2.56
CA PHE A 202 8.92 1.76 1.88
C PHE A 202 7.93 2.82 1.43
N GLY A 203 8.30 4.10 1.53
CA GLY A 203 7.50 5.22 1.04
C GLY A 203 6.22 5.43 1.84
N VAL A 204 6.15 4.93 3.07
CA VAL A 204 5.04 5.22 3.97
C VAL A 204 5.06 6.70 4.35
N ILE A 205 3.98 7.39 4.04
CA ILE A 205 3.82 8.83 4.35
C ILE A 205 2.83 9.04 5.48
N GLU A 206 2.92 10.20 6.12
CA GLU A 206 2.00 10.66 7.15
C GLU A 206 1.36 11.95 6.65
N ASP A 207 0.03 11.99 6.57
CA ASP A 207 -0.72 13.19 6.18
C ASP A 207 -2.08 13.29 6.89
N GLU A 208 -2.94 14.19 6.44
CA GLU A 208 -4.25 14.43 7.08
C GLU A 208 -5.19 13.22 7.00
N THR A 209 -4.97 12.33 6.04
CA THR A 209 -5.85 11.22 5.69
C THR A 209 -5.25 9.86 6.04
N ARG A 210 -3.94 9.74 6.21
CA ARG A 210 -3.28 8.49 6.57
C ARG A 210 -2.22 8.70 7.66
N ARG A 211 -2.27 7.88 8.72
CA ARG A 211 -1.30 7.93 9.81
C ARG A 211 -0.93 6.58 10.44
N THR A 212 0.31 6.46 10.92
CA THR A 212 0.77 5.34 11.77
C THR A 212 0.88 5.76 13.23
N ILE A 213 0.37 4.94 14.14
CA ILE A 213 0.51 5.09 15.59
C ILE A 213 1.31 3.91 16.13
N VAL A 214 2.40 4.19 16.84
CA VAL A 214 3.19 3.16 17.56
C VAL A 214 2.42 2.78 18.82
N GLN A 215 1.64 1.70 18.76
CA GLN A 215 0.79 1.23 19.85
C GLN A 215 0.34 -0.22 19.58
N ASP A 216 0.16 -0.99 20.65
CA ASP A 216 -0.47 -2.31 20.59
C ASP A 216 -1.89 -2.22 20.01
N GLY A 217 -2.14 -2.95 18.92
CA GLY A 217 -3.44 -2.99 18.26
C GLY A 217 -4.58 -3.53 19.11
N VAL A 218 -4.31 -4.42 20.07
CA VAL A 218 -5.31 -4.90 21.04
C VAL A 218 -5.82 -3.74 21.90
N VAL A 219 -4.89 -2.89 22.35
CA VAL A 219 -5.23 -1.69 23.14
C VAL A 219 -6.01 -0.71 22.27
N ALA A 220 -5.55 -0.44 21.04
CA ALA A 220 -6.21 0.47 20.12
C ALA A 220 -7.67 0.06 19.81
N ILE A 221 -7.92 -1.22 19.56
CA ILE A 221 -9.28 -1.75 19.32
C ILE A 221 -10.15 -1.58 20.56
N LYS A 222 -9.62 -1.87 21.75
CA LYS A 222 -10.35 -1.70 23.01
C LYS A 222 -10.72 -0.23 23.25
N GLU A 223 -9.77 0.69 23.08
CA GLU A 223 -10.00 2.13 23.24
C GLU A 223 -11.03 2.65 22.21
N ALA A 224 -10.93 2.19 20.96
CA ALA A 224 -11.92 2.51 19.93
C ALA A 224 -13.33 2.02 20.31
N ALA A 225 -13.44 0.82 20.88
CA ALA A 225 -14.69 0.25 21.35
C ALA A 225 -15.26 1.00 22.57
N GLU A 226 -14.42 1.45 23.50
CA GLU A 226 -14.81 2.26 24.66
C GLU A 226 -15.31 3.64 24.24
N ARG A 227 -14.71 4.22 23.19
CA ARG A 227 -15.08 5.52 22.61
C ARG A 227 -16.20 5.45 21.58
N ASP A 228 -16.75 4.27 21.32
CA ASP A 228 -17.78 3.99 20.32
C ASP A 228 -17.42 4.50 18.90
N LEU A 229 -16.14 4.44 18.54
CA LEU A 229 -15.68 4.75 17.19
C LEU A 229 -16.21 3.71 16.20
N LYS A 230 -16.43 4.14 14.95
CA LYS A 230 -16.90 3.29 13.86
C LYS A 230 -15.96 3.33 12.67
N TYR A 231 -15.73 2.16 12.08
CA TYR A 231 -14.88 1.95 10.92
C TYR A 231 -15.63 1.15 9.86
N ASP A 232 -15.44 1.54 8.61
CA ASP A 232 -15.99 0.81 7.45
C ASP A 232 -15.12 -0.40 7.12
N VAL A 233 -13.82 -0.31 7.44
CA VAL A 233 -12.87 -1.41 7.26
C VAL A 233 -11.99 -1.51 8.51
N VAL A 234 -11.91 -2.71 9.06
CA VAL A 234 -10.90 -3.09 10.04
C VAL A 234 -10.02 -4.16 9.41
N VAL A 235 -8.69 -4.00 9.43
CA VAL A 235 -7.75 -5.03 8.97
C VAL A 235 -6.91 -5.49 10.14
N ILE A 236 -6.85 -6.81 10.34
CA ILE A 236 -6.00 -7.47 11.32
C ILE A 236 -4.96 -8.29 10.56
N ASP A 237 -3.77 -7.72 10.44
CA ASP A 237 -2.61 -8.29 9.76
C ASP A 237 -1.39 -8.25 10.70
N ALA A 238 -1.56 -8.80 11.90
CA ALA A 238 -0.53 -8.87 12.92
C ALA A 238 -0.28 -10.32 13.29
N CYS A 239 0.98 -10.72 13.22
CA CYS A 239 1.42 -12.09 13.45
C CYS A 239 2.33 -12.17 14.68
N ASP A 240 2.44 -13.36 15.26
CA ASP A 240 3.39 -13.67 16.32
C ASP A 240 4.36 -14.79 15.88
N GLU A 241 5.30 -15.15 16.75
CA GLU A 241 6.30 -16.19 16.51
C GLU A 241 5.75 -17.63 16.67
N ASP A 242 4.42 -17.82 16.67
CA ASP A 242 3.82 -19.15 16.79
C ASP A 242 4.13 -20.03 15.58
N ASP A 243 4.60 -21.26 15.84
CA ASP A 243 5.06 -22.18 14.81
C ASP A 243 3.94 -22.97 14.11
N THR A 244 2.69 -22.68 14.45
CA THR A 244 1.50 -23.42 14.05
C THR A 244 0.45 -22.50 13.41
N LEU A 245 0.10 -21.40 14.08
CA LEU A 245 -0.83 -20.35 13.64
C LEU A 245 -0.20 -18.97 13.95
N PRO A 246 0.82 -18.56 13.17
CA PRO A 246 1.48 -17.26 13.38
C PRO A 246 0.54 -16.08 13.12
N CYS A 247 -0.39 -16.18 12.16
CA CYS A 247 -1.30 -15.09 11.83
C CYS A 247 -2.77 -15.56 11.92
N PRO A 248 -3.66 -14.78 12.55
CA PRO A 248 -3.36 -13.61 13.36
C PRO A 248 -2.77 -14.01 14.73
N ALA A 249 -2.03 -13.11 15.36
CA ALA A 249 -1.49 -13.32 16.70
C ALA A 249 -2.61 -13.67 17.69
N LYS A 250 -2.31 -14.54 18.66
CA LYS A 250 -3.31 -15.17 19.55
C LYS A 250 -4.35 -14.22 20.16
N PRO A 251 -4.01 -13.01 20.65
CA PRO A 251 -4.99 -12.10 21.25
C PRO A 251 -6.12 -11.71 20.29
N PHE A 252 -5.86 -11.62 18.98
CA PHE A 252 -6.86 -11.25 17.97
C PHE A 252 -7.95 -12.29 17.75
N LEU A 253 -7.80 -13.48 18.34
CA LEU A 253 -8.81 -14.54 18.34
C LEU A 253 -9.51 -14.69 19.71
N ASP A 254 -9.23 -13.82 20.67
CA ASP A 254 -9.99 -13.76 21.92
C ASP A 254 -11.42 -13.27 21.68
N VAL A 255 -12.39 -13.92 22.29
CA VAL A 255 -13.81 -13.63 22.08
C VAL A 255 -14.17 -12.21 22.53
N GLN A 256 -13.57 -11.68 23.60
CA GLN A 256 -13.85 -10.31 24.03
C GLN A 256 -13.30 -9.30 23.03
N LEU A 257 -12.08 -9.54 22.52
CA LEU A 257 -11.50 -8.68 21.50
C LEU A 257 -12.27 -8.74 20.18
N LEU A 258 -12.68 -9.93 19.73
CA LEU A 258 -13.55 -10.09 18.54
C LEU A 258 -14.88 -9.34 18.70
N ASN A 259 -15.47 -9.35 19.91
CA ASN A 259 -16.66 -8.54 20.19
C ASN A 259 -16.38 -7.04 20.12
N ASN A 260 -15.21 -6.57 20.60
CA ASN A 260 -14.79 -5.17 20.42
C ASN A 260 -14.62 -4.82 18.94
N VAL A 261 -13.98 -5.69 18.15
CA VAL A 261 -13.86 -5.54 16.69
C VAL A 261 -15.24 -5.39 16.06
N LYS A 262 -16.18 -6.30 16.36
CA LYS A 262 -17.56 -6.22 15.85
C LYS A 262 -18.24 -4.92 16.28
N LYS A 263 -18.02 -4.45 17.52
CA LYS A 263 -18.59 -3.20 18.05
C LYS A 263 -18.09 -1.97 17.31
N ILE A 264 -16.84 -1.95 16.84
CA ILE A 264 -16.27 -0.80 16.12
C ILE A 264 -16.55 -0.84 14.61
N LEU A 265 -17.22 -1.86 14.08
CA LEU A 265 -17.65 -1.87 12.68
C LEU A 265 -18.87 -0.96 12.47
N SER A 266 -18.89 -0.26 11.34
CA SER A 266 -20.10 0.39 10.82
C SER A 266 -21.13 -0.66 10.39
N LEU A 267 -22.38 -0.25 10.17
CA LEU A 267 -23.48 -1.18 9.81
C LEU A 267 -23.19 -2.04 8.58
N ARG A 268 -22.39 -1.53 7.64
CA ARG A 268 -21.97 -2.22 6.43
C ARG A 268 -20.47 -2.50 6.40
N GLY A 269 -19.76 -2.20 7.48
CA GLY A 269 -18.32 -2.40 7.54
C GLY A 269 -17.94 -3.88 7.55
N CYS A 270 -16.67 -4.15 7.28
CA CYS A 270 -16.10 -5.49 7.37
C CYS A 270 -14.84 -5.48 8.22
N VAL A 271 -14.55 -6.63 8.83
CA VAL A 271 -13.20 -6.94 9.31
C VAL A 271 -12.53 -7.93 8.36
N VAL A 272 -11.27 -7.70 8.05
CA VAL A 272 -10.41 -8.55 7.23
C VAL A 272 -9.31 -9.12 8.13
N PHE A 273 -9.15 -10.44 8.15
CA PHE A 273 -8.11 -11.14 8.88
C PHE A 273 -7.15 -11.82 7.90
N ASN A 274 -5.85 -11.61 8.07
CA ASN A 274 -4.83 -12.49 7.51
C ASN A 274 -4.70 -13.73 8.40
N VAL A 275 -4.94 -14.92 7.84
CA VAL A 275 -4.76 -16.19 8.54
C VAL A 275 -3.66 -16.99 7.86
N LEU A 276 -2.58 -17.27 8.60
CA LEU A 276 -1.47 -18.10 8.15
C LEU A 276 -1.33 -19.28 9.11
N THR A 277 -1.36 -20.49 8.55
CA THR A 277 -1.15 -21.74 9.31
C THR A 277 0.04 -22.49 8.72
N LEU A 278 0.97 -22.93 9.57
CA LEU A 278 2.19 -23.63 9.15
C LEU A 278 2.11 -25.14 9.41
N LYS A 279 1.29 -25.56 10.39
CA LYS A 279 1.07 -26.96 10.77
C LYS A 279 -0.42 -27.22 10.94
N ASN A 280 -0.86 -28.46 10.69
CA ASN A 280 -2.26 -28.90 10.84
C ASN A 280 -3.26 -27.90 10.22
N SER A 281 -2.93 -27.39 9.03
CA SER A 281 -3.57 -26.20 8.44
C SER A 281 -5.09 -26.30 8.40
N ASP A 282 -5.65 -27.40 7.91
CA ASP A 282 -7.11 -27.60 7.87
C ASP A 282 -7.76 -27.53 9.26
N GLN A 283 -7.13 -28.12 10.28
CA GLN A 283 -7.68 -28.11 11.64
C GLN A 283 -7.61 -26.72 12.26
N ASN A 284 -6.48 -26.05 12.14
CA ASN A 284 -6.26 -24.72 12.71
C ASN A 284 -7.09 -23.65 12.03
N GLU A 285 -7.19 -23.70 10.69
CA GLU A 285 -8.08 -22.81 9.95
C GLU A 285 -9.53 -23.03 10.36
N ASN A 286 -9.98 -24.29 10.48
CA ASN A 286 -11.33 -24.58 10.97
C ASN A 286 -11.56 -24.02 12.38
N GLN A 287 -10.58 -24.10 13.29
CA GLN A 287 -10.69 -23.50 14.62
C GLN A 287 -10.82 -21.97 14.56
N VAL A 288 -10.02 -21.30 13.73
CA VAL A 288 -10.11 -19.86 13.49
C VAL A 288 -11.50 -19.51 12.96
N GLN A 289 -11.96 -20.21 11.92
CA GLN A 289 -13.27 -20.03 11.33
C GLN A 289 -14.40 -20.16 12.36
N GLN A 290 -14.37 -21.17 13.23
CA GLN A 290 -15.38 -21.34 14.28
C GLN A 290 -15.37 -20.17 15.29
N LYS A 291 -14.19 -19.72 15.71
CA LYS A 291 -14.08 -18.55 16.61
C LYS A 291 -14.65 -17.28 15.97
N LEU A 292 -14.37 -17.05 14.69
CA LEU A 292 -14.92 -15.91 13.96
C LEU A 292 -16.45 -16.01 13.84
N LEU A 293 -16.99 -17.17 13.48
CA LEU A 293 -18.43 -17.39 13.35
C LEU A 293 -19.21 -17.30 14.67
N ASN A 294 -18.57 -17.54 15.80
CA ASN A 294 -19.18 -17.32 17.12
C ASN A 294 -19.51 -15.84 17.39
N VAL A 295 -18.87 -14.91 16.68
CA VAL A 295 -19.05 -13.47 16.85
C VAL A 295 -19.70 -12.83 15.62
N PHE A 296 -19.24 -13.20 14.42
CA PHE A 296 -19.70 -12.66 13.16
C PHE A 296 -20.68 -13.60 12.47
N PRO A 297 -21.92 -13.17 12.18
CA PRO A 297 -22.93 -14.04 11.57
C PRO A 297 -22.63 -14.46 10.12
N THR A 298 -21.69 -13.81 9.45
CA THR A 298 -21.29 -14.17 8.09
C THR A 298 -19.81 -13.86 7.91
N CYS A 299 -19.06 -14.81 7.39
CA CYS A 299 -17.71 -14.63 6.92
C CYS A 299 -17.55 -15.22 5.52
N ILE A 300 -16.54 -14.77 4.80
CA ILE A 300 -16.03 -15.45 3.60
C ILE A 300 -14.54 -15.68 3.75
N SER A 301 -14.01 -16.67 3.03
CA SER A 301 -12.58 -16.82 2.83
C SER A 301 -12.23 -16.55 1.36
N LEU A 302 -11.20 -15.73 1.17
CA LEU A 302 -10.52 -15.52 -0.11
C LEU A 302 -9.17 -16.25 -0.04
N ARG A 303 -8.87 -17.05 -1.06
CA ARG A 303 -7.63 -17.83 -1.11
C ARG A 303 -6.80 -17.47 -2.32
N PRO A 304 -5.51 -17.15 -2.15
CA PRO A 304 -4.55 -17.08 -3.25
C PRO A 304 -4.22 -18.50 -3.76
N ASP A 305 -3.67 -18.61 -4.98
CA ASP A 305 -3.35 -19.90 -5.60
C ASP A 305 -1.88 -20.33 -5.42
N GLN A 306 -0.98 -19.40 -5.05
CA GLN A 306 0.44 -19.69 -4.82
C GLN A 306 0.92 -19.39 -3.38
N GLU A 307 0.02 -19.02 -2.47
CA GLU A 307 0.35 -18.73 -1.06
C GLU A 307 -0.57 -19.52 -0.11
N THR A 308 -0.09 -19.78 1.10
CA THR A 308 -0.82 -20.56 2.12
C THR A 308 -1.78 -19.72 2.96
N ASN A 309 -1.64 -18.39 2.90
CA ASN A 309 -2.50 -17.45 3.61
C ASN A 309 -3.97 -17.59 3.18
N VAL A 310 -4.86 -17.32 4.12
CA VAL A 310 -6.31 -17.29 3.91
C VAL A 310 -6.83 -15.97 4.42
N ILE A 311 -7.47 -15.20 3.56
CA ILE A 311 -8.03 -13.92 3.95
C ILE A 311 -9.49 -14.14 4.34
N PHE A 312 -9.78 -14.07 5.64
CA PHE A 312 -11.16 -14.10 6.13
C PHE A 312 -11.73 -12.69 6.14
N VAL A 313 -12.92 -12.52 5.57
CA VAL A 313 -13.67 -11.26 5.61
C VAL A 313 -14.97 -11.51 6.35
N CYS A 314 -15.16 -10.89 7.50
CA CYS A 314 -16.32 -11.08 8.35
C CYS A 314 -17.19 -9.83 8.42
N LEU A 315 -18.51 -10.06 8.41
CA LEU A 315 -19.54 -9.04 8.33
C LEU A 315 -20.36 -9.02 9.63
N PRO A 316 -20.82 -7.84 10.10
CA PRO A 316 -21.59 -7.73 11.33
C PRO A 316 -23.06 -8.17 11.16
N TYR A 317 -23.49 -8.55 9.95
CA TYR A 317 -24.86 -8.90 9.59
C TYR A 317 -24.96 -10.25 8.88
N SER A 318 -26.12 -10.91 9.02
CA SER A 318 -26.42 -12.17 8.35
C SER A 318 -26.87 -11.96 6.90
N LEU A 319 -26.47 -12.86 6.01
CA LEU A 319 -27.11 -12.99 4.70
C LEU A 319 -28.36 -13.88 4.78
N GLN A 320 -29.42 -13.48 4.07
CA GLN A 320 -30.60 -14.34 3.88
C GLN A 320 -30.24 -15.56 3.03
N GLN A 321 -30.69 -16.76 3.43
CA GLN A 321 -30.37 -18.02 2.77
C GLN A 321 -30.65 -18.02 1.26
N SER A 322 -31.77 -17.42 0.84
CA SER A 322 -32.15 -17.30 -0.58
C SER A 322 -31.15 -16.51 -1.42
N ASN A 323 -30.36 -15.65 -0.79
CA ASN A 323 -29.47 -14.71 -1.47
C ASN A 323 -28.02 -15.17 -1.46
N VAL A 324 -27.65 -16.21 -0.71
CA VAL A 324 -26.25 -16.60 -0.48
C VAL A 324 -25.54 -16.92 -1.78
N GLU A 325 -26.11 -17.81 -2.60
CA GLU A 325 -25.50 -18.23 -3.85
C GLU A 325 -25.39 -17.07 -4.84
N HIS A 326 -26.45 -16.26 -4.95
CA HIS A 326 -26.41 -15.07 -5.80
C HIS A 326 -25.37 -14.05 -5.31
N THR A 327 -25.28 -13.82 -4.00
CA THR A 327 -24.30 -12.91 -3.38
C THR A 327 -22.88 -13.40 -3.59
N LYS A 328 -22.66 -14.72 -3.47
CA LYS A 328 -21.37 -15.36 -3.77
C LYS A 328 -20.94 -15.10 -5.21
N GLN A 329 -21.84 -15.30 -6.17
CA GLN A 329 -21.56 -15.03 -7.59
C GLN A 329 -21.24 -13.56 -7.85
N LEU A 330 -21.92 -12.63 -7.16
CA LEU A 330 -21.60 -11.20 -7.24
C LEU A 330 -20.20 -10.91 -6.68
N TRP A 331 -19.84 -11.51 -5.54
CA TRP A 331 -18.51 -11.37 -4.95
C TRP A 331 -17.41 -11.96 -5.82
N GLU A 332 -17.63 -13.13 -6.43
CA GLU A 332 -16.70 -13.73 -7.38
C GLU A 332 -16.51 -12.87 -8.63
N SER A 333 -17.61 -12.33 -9.18
CA SER A 333 -17.56 -11.41 -10.31
C SER A 333 -16.82 -10.12 -9.95
N GLU A 334 -17.06 -9.56 -8.77
CA GLU A 334 -16.40 -8.33 -8.31
C GLU A 334 -14.91 -8.56 -8.05
N ALA A 335 -14.55 -9.68 -7.43
CA ALA A 335 -13.15 -10.08 -7.25
C ALA A 335 -12.44 -10.20 -8.60
N ALA A 336 -13.01 -10.93 -9.57
CA ALA A 336 -12.43 -11.06 -10.91
C ALA A 336 -12.25 -9.69 -11.61
N SER A 337 -13.23 -8.80 -11.48
CA SER A 337 -13.17 -7.43 -12.00
C SER A 337 -12.03 -6.61 -11.36
N LEU A 338 -11.88 -6.69 -10.03
CA LEU A 338 -10.85 -5.97 -9.28
C LEU A 338 -9.44 -6.52 -9.55
N MET A 339 -9.30 -7.84 -9.61
CA MET A 339 -8.05 -8.53 -9.98
C MET A 339 -7.57 -8.05 -11.35
N ASN A 340 -8.46 -7.98 -12.34
CA ASN A 340 -8.13 -7.44 -13.65
C ASN A 340 -7.82 -5.93 -13.61
N ARG A 341 -8.60 -5.13 -12.88
CA ARG A 341 -8.43 -3.68 -12.77
C ARG A 341 -7.08 -3.29 -12.17
N PHE A 342 -6.65 -3.99 -11.12
CA PHE A 342 -5.36 -3.76 -10.45
C PHE A 342 -4.24 -4.63 -11.01
N GLN A 343 -4.51 -5.37 -12.09
CA GLN A 343 -3.54 -6.21 -12.80
C GLN A 343 -2.88 -7.29 -11.92
N PHE A 344 -3.58 -7.79 -10.91
CA PHE A 344 -3.11 -8.88 -10.07
C PHE A 344 -3.12 -10.20 -10.85
N GLN A 345 -1.93 -10.79 -11.05
CA GLN A 345 -1.71 -11.94 -11.94
C GLN A 345 -1.75 -13.28 -11.19
N PHE A 346 -2.87 -13.57 -10.51
CA PHE A 346 -3.07 -14.86 -9.84
C PHE A 346 -4.56 -15.21 -9.75
N GLN A 347 -4.86 -16.48 -9.48
CA GLN A 347 -6.25 -16.93 -9.28
C GLN A 347 -6.65 -16.85 -7.82
N THR A 348 -7.91 -16.54 -7.56
CA THR A 348 -8.48 -16.60 -6.21
C THR A 348 -9.77 -17.39 -6.17
N SER A 349 -10.01 -18.07 -5.05
CA SER A 349 -11.28 -18.74 -4.77
C SER A 349 -11.98 -18.11 -3.57
N ILE A 350 -13.32 -18.05 -3.65
CA ILE A 350 -14.18 -17.49 -2.60
C ILE A 350 -15.06 -18.60 -2.02
N ASN A 351 -15.01 -18.76 -0.70
CA ASN A 351 -15.93 -19.65 0.02
C ASN A 351 -16.74 -18.85 1.05
N VAL A 352 -18.07 -19.03 1.05
CA VAL A 352 -18.95 -18.38 2.03
C VAL A 352 -19.14 -19.29 3.22
N VAL A 353 -18.88 -18.77 4.42
CA VAL A 353 -18.96 -19.51 5.68
C VAL A 353 -19.93 -18.81 6.64
N ARG A 354 -20.82 -19.58 7.27
CA ARG A 354 -21.90 -19.04 8.12
C ARG A 354 -22.07 -19.88 9.37
N SER A 355 -22.48 -19.23 10.46
CA SER A 355 -22.81 -19.81 11.77
C SER A 355 -24.14 -20.54 11.76
#